data_AF-A0A937H590-F1
#
_entry.id   AF-A0A937H590-F1
#
_cell.length_a   1.000
_cell.length_b   1.000
_cell.length_c   1.000
_cell.angle_alpha   90.00
_cell.angle_beta   90.00
_cell.angle_gamma   90.00
#
_symmetry.space_group_name_H-M   'P 1'
#
loop_
_entity.id
_entity.type
_entity.pdbx_description
1 polymer ?
#
loop_
_entity_poly.entity_id
_entity_poly.type
_entity_poly.pdbx_seq_one_letter_code
_entity_poly.pdbx_strand_id
1 'polypeptide(L)'
;MFQLDHIMYGVPDLDSGIAALQTLTGVRAEPGGSHPGAGTRNALLALGDKQYLEIIAPDPDQELKGTLGEALIRQDRPGVRAWAVATNA
;
A
#
# COMPACT_ATOMS: atom_id res chain seq x y z
N MET A 1 7.62 20.87 -13.13
CA MET A 1 7.02 19.73 -13.87
C MET A 1 6.44 18.81 -12.83
N PHE A 2 5.19 18.36 -12.97
CA PHE A 2 4.59 17.42 -12.01
C PHE A 2 5.22 16.03 -12.18
N GLN A 3 5.55 15.38 -11.06
CA GLN A 3 6.14 14.05 -11.04
C GLN A 3 5.23 13.09 -10.28
N LEU A 4 5.17 11.83 -10.71
CA LEU A 4 4.52 10.78 -9.94
C LEU A 4 5.21 10.71 -8.57
N ASP A 5 4.44 10.57 -7.50
CA ASP A 5 4.96 10.34 -6.15
C ASP A 5 4.90 8.84 -5.83
N HIS A 6 3.70 8.26 -5.80
CA HIS A 6 3.53 6.83 -5.58
C HIS A 6 2.27 6.27 -6.23
N ILE A 7 2.26 4.95 -6.36
CA ILE A 7 1.08 4.15 -6.69
C ILE A 7 0.70 3.37 -5.44
N MET A 8 -0.57 3.40 -5.06
CA MET A 8 -1.11 2.64 -3.95
C MET A 8 -1.73 1.33 -4.45
N TYR A 9 -1.18 0.21 -4.01
CA TYR A 9 -1.58 -1.15 -4.37
C TYR A 9 -2.25 -1.84 -3.17
N GLY A 10 -3.57 -2.02 -3.26
CA GLY A 10 -4.38 -2.59 -2.20
C GLY A 10 -4.35 -4.12 -2.21
N VAL A 11 -4.10 -4.71 -1.05
CA VAL A 11 -4.11 -6.16 -0.79
C VAL A 11 -4.94 -6.47 0.47
N PRO A 12 -5.55 -7.66 0.58
CA PRO A 12 -6.30 -8.04 1.78
C PRO A 12 -5.39 -8.44 2.95
N ASP A 13 -4.15 -8.80 2.68
CA ASP A 13 -3.13 -9.15 3.66
C ASP A 13 -1.76 -8.58 3.25
N LEU A 14 -1.09 -7.90 4.17
CA LEU A 14 0.15 -7.18 3.88
C LEU A 14 1.30 -8.15 3.56
N ASP A 15 1.48 -9.20 4.37
CA ASP A 15 2.61 -10.10 4.26
C ASP A 15 2.53 -10.93 2.96
N SER A 16 1.33 -11.42 2.63
CA SER A 16 1.06 -12.08 1.36
C SER A 16 1.28 -11.15 0.16
N GLY A 17 0.89 -9.88 0.29
CA GLY A 17 1.12 -8.85 -0.73
C GLY A 17 2.60 -8.58 -0.98
N ILE A 18 3.40 -8.43 0.10
CA ILE A 18 4.85 -8.26 0.04
C ILE A 18 5.50 -9.46 -0.66
N ALA A 19 5.14 -10.69 -0.25
CA ALA A 19 5.72 -11.91 -0.83
C ALA A 19 5.39 -12.06 -2.32
N ALA A 20 4.14 -11.77 -2.71
CA ALA A 20 3.73 -11.84 -4.10
C ALA A 20 4.48 -10.82 -4.97
N LEU A 21 4.59 -9.56 -4.52
CA LEU A 21 5.31 -8.53 -5.27
C LEU A 21 6.82 -8.76 -5.29
N GLN A 22 7.40 -9.29 -4.22
CA GLN A 22 8.80 -9.72 -4.22
C GLN A 22 9.03 -10.83 -5.26
N THR A 23 8.14 -11.80 -5.38
CA THR A 23 8.23 -12.86 -6.39
C THR A 23 8.17 -12.31 -7.81
N LEU A 24 7.33 -11.30 -8.04
CA LEU A 24 7.15 -10.70 -9.37
C LEU A 24 8.28 -9.73 -9.76
N THR A 25 8.82 -8.98 -8.80
CA THR A 25 9.76 -7.87 -9.07
C THR A 25 11.20 -8.16 -8.68
N GLY A 26 11.43 -9.16 -7.83
CA GLY A 26 12.74 -9.44 -7.21
C GLY A 26 13.10 -8.50 -6.06
N VAL A 27 12.26 -7.51 -5.73
CA VAL A 27 12.51 -6.52 -4.68
C VAL A 27 11.51 -6.72 -3.53
N ARG A 28 12.03 -6.80 -2.30
CA ARG A 28 11.18 -6.90 -1.10
C ARG A 28 10.80 -5.49 -0.63
N ALA A 29 9.51 -5.28 -0.40
CA ALA A 29 9.03 -4.04 0.22
C ALA A 29 9.40 -4.03 1.71
N GLU A 30 9.78 -2.87 2.22
CA GLU A 30 10.05 -2.68 3.64
C GLU A 30 8.77 -2.29 4.38
N PRO A 31 8.48 -2.86 5.58
CA PRO A 31 7.37 -2.43 6.39
C PRO A 31 7.42 -0.92 6.63
N GLY A 32 6.29 -0.24 6.39
CA GLY A 32 6.13 1.17 6.71
C GLY A 32 5.55 1.30 8.11
N GLY A 33 4.27 1.66 8.20
CA GLY A 33 3.59 1.82 9.48
C GLY A 33 2.08 1.63 9.41
N SER A 34 1.46 1.73 10.58
CA SER A 34 0.02 1.77 10.74
C SER A 34 -0.53 3.17 10.46
N HIS A 35 -1.76 3.23 9.98
CA HIS A 35 -2.54 4.44 9.76
C HIS A 35 -3.75 4.45 10.72
N PRO A 36 -3.59 4.93 11.97
CA PRO A 36 -4.67 4.95 12.96
C PRO A 36 -5.93 5.66 12.48
N GLY A 37 -7.09 5.03 12.69
CA GLY A 37 -8.40 5.55 12.28
C GLY A 37 -8.74 5.28 10.81
N ALA A 38 -7.74 5.01 9.96
CA ALA A 38 -7.96 4.53 8.60
C ALA A 38 -8.05 3.00 8.50
N GLY A 39 -7.67 2.27 9.57
CA GLY A 39 -7.74 0.80 9.63
C GLY A 39 -6.76 0.11 8.69
N THR A 40 -5.67 0.78 8.29
CA THR A 40 -4.70 0.24 7.33
C THR A 40 -3.28 0.31 7.85
N ARG A 41 -2.43 -0.54 7.29
CA ARG A 41 -0.97 -0.53 7.45
C ARG A 41 -0.33 -0.71 6.08
N ASN A 42 0.93 -0.30 5.92
CA ASN A 42 1.61 -0.36 4.63
C ASN A 42 3.02 -0.95 4.66
N ALA A 43 3.52 -1.23 3.45
CA ALA A 43 4.92 -1.50 3.16
C ALA A 43 5.30 -0.80 1.86
N LEU A 44 6.56 -0.37 1.75
CA LEU A 44 7.04 0.48 0.67
C LEU A 44 8.09 -0.25 -0.16
N LEU A 45 7.90 -0.25 -1.48
CA LEU A 45 8.88 -0.74 -2.45
C LEU A 45 9.39 0.44 -3.27
N ALA A 46 10.70 0.70 -3.21
CA ALA A 46 11.31 1.80 -3.94
C ALA A 46 11.32 1.55 -5.45
N LEU A 47 10.89 2.54 -6.23
CA LEU A 47 10.93 2.53 -7.70
C LEU A 47 12.04 3.43 -8.28
N GLY A 48 12.82 4.10 -7.41
CA GLY A 48 13.84 5.08 -7.80
C GLY A 48 13.30 6.52 -7.76
N ASP A 49 14.20 7.51 -7.80
CA ASP A 49 13.86 8.94 -7.90
C ASP A 49 12.74 9.44 -6.95
N LYS A 50 12.77 8.98 -5.70
CA LYS A 50 11.78 9.25 -4.63
C LYS A 50 10.38 8.67 -4.86
N GLN A 51 10.21 7.85 -5.90
CA GLN A 51 8.97 7.17 -6.20
C GLN A 51 8.90 5.81 -5.54
N TYR A 52 7.70 5.39 -5.18
CA TYR A 52 7.49 4.09 -4.55
C TYR A 52 6.14 3.47 -4.92
N LEU A 53 6.09 2.15 -4.77
CA LEU A 53 4.84 1.40 -4.70
C LEU A 53 4.49 1.26 -3.22
N GLU A 54 3.35 1.80 -2.82
CA GLU A 54 2.78 1.58 -1.49
C GLU A 54 1.89 0.33 -1.54
N ILE A 55 2.30 -0.73 -0.86
CA ILE A 55 1.43 -1.87 -0.60
C ILE A 55 0.61 -1.51 0.64
N ILE A 56 -0.71 -1.39 0.48
CA ILE A 56 -1.61 -1.05 1.57
C ILE A 56 -2.56 -2.21 1.87
N ALA A 57 -2.72 -2.52 3.16
CA ALA A 57 -3.55 -3.61 3.62
C ALA A 57 -4.35 -3.21 4.87
N PRO A 58 -5.39 -3.97 5.26
CA PRO A 58 -6.01 -3.83 6.56
C PRO A 58 -4.99 -3.99 7.69
N ASP A 59 -5.14 -3.17 8.73
CA ASP A 59 -4.37 -3.32 9.97
C ASP A 59 -5.14 -4.21 10.95
N PRO A 60 -4.66 -5.42 11.28
CA PRO A 60 -5.36 -6.32 12.18
C PRO A 60 -5.47 -5.79 13.61
N ASP A 61 -4.67 -4.78 13.98
CA ASP A 61 -4.65 -4.19 15.31
C ASP A 61 -5.64 -3.00 15.45
N GLN A 62 -6.48 -2.75 14.44
CA GLN A 62 -7.46 -1.66 14.42
C GLN A 62 -8.89 -2.14 14.19
N GLU A 63 -9.86 -1.35 14.67
CA GLU A 63 -11.27 -1.51 14.29
C GLU A 63 -11.46 -1.12 12.82
N LEU A 64 -11.99 -2.04 12.01
CA LEU A 64 -12.07 -1.85 10.56
C LEU A 64 -13.38 -1.23 10.10
N LYS A 65 -14.46 -1.34 10.88
CA LYS A 65 -15.80 -0.96 10.41
C LYS A 65 -15.86 0.50 9.94
N GLY A 66 -16.29 0.70 8.70
CA GLY A 66 -16.41 2.02 8.07
C GLY A 66 -15.08 2.65 7.64
N THR A 67 -13.97 1.89 7.68
CA THR A 67 -12.64 2.38 7.32
C THR A 67 -12.18 1.87 5.94
N LEU A 68 -11.04 2.37 5.45
CA LEU A 68 -10.41 1.82 4.24
C LEU A 68 -9.98 0.36 4.45
N GLY A 69 -9.57 -0.01 5.67
CA GLY A 69 -9.22 -1.38 6.01
C GLY A 69 -10.35 -2.38 5.75
N GLU A 70 -11.59 -2.03 6.11
CA GLU A 70 -12.75 -2.89 5.78
C GLU A 70 -12.95 -3.01 4.27
N ALA A 71 -12.75 -1.95 3.50
CA ALA A 71 -12.87 -2.02 2.04
C ALA A 71 -11.77 -2.87 1.40
N LEU A 72 -10.57 -2.93 1.98
CA LEU A 72 -9.45 -3.73 1.48
C LEU A 72 -9.59 -5.21 1.83
N ILE A 73 -10.09 -5.55 3.03
CA ILE A 73 -10.27 -6.96 3.42
C ILE A 73 -11.38 -7.64 2.62
N ARG A 74 -12.35 -6.86 2.13
CA ARG A 74 -13.46 -7.33 1.27
C ARG A 74 -13.11 -7.37 -0.22
N GLN A 75 -11.89 -6.99 -0.60
CA GLN A 75 -11.50 -6.93 -2.00
C GLN A 75 -11.22 -8.33 -2.55
N ASP A 76 -11.89 -8.70 -3.65
CA ASP A 76 -11.76 -10.02 -4.26
C ASP A 76 -10.36 -10.32 -4.84
N ARG A 77 -9.64 -9.29 -5.29
CA ARG A 77 -8.33 -9.43 -5.93
C ARG A 77 -7.42 -8.23 -5.66
N PRO A 78 -6.10 -8.41 -5.42
CA PRO A 78 -5.13 -7.31 -5.33
C PRO A 78 -5.15 -6.36 -6.54
N GLY A 79 -4.85 -5.07 -6.34
CA GLY A 79 -4.86 -4.11 -7.45
C GLY A 79 -4.52 -2.66 -7.07
N VAL A 80 -4.27 -1.84 -8.10
CA VAL A 80 -4.07 -0.39 -7.95
C VAL A 80 -5.37 0.26 -7.46
N ARG A 81 -5.27 1.03 -6.37
CA ARG A 81 -6.38 1.75 -5.73
C ARG A 81 -6.34 3.24 -6.00
N ALA A 82 -5.16 3.82 -5.93
CA ALA A 82 -4.93 5.25 -6.10
C ALA A 82 -3.49 5.53 -6.56
N TRP A 83 -3.23 6.79 -6.89
CA TRP A 83 -1.90 7.31 -7.20
C TRP A 83 -1.84 8.78 -6.77
N ALA A 84 -0.63 9.25 -6.46
CA ALA A 84 -0.38 10.62 -6.03
C ALA A 84 0.64 11.30 -6.96
N VAL A 85 0.51 12.62 -7.09
CA VAL A 85 1.44 13.47 -7.83
C VAL A 85 2.11 14.41 -6.85
N ALA A 86 3.43 14.47 -6.91
CA ALA A 86 4.21 15.42 -6.15
C ALA A 86 3.89 16.85 -6.62
N THR A 87 3.52 17.73 -5.68
CA THR A 87 3.10 19.11 -5.96
C THR A 87 4.23 20.14 -5.91
N ASN A 88 5.48 19.69 -5.74
CA ASN A 88 6.69 20.46 -5.42
C ASN A 88 6.69 21.08 -4.01
N ALA A 89 7.74 20.75 -3.25
CA ALA A 89 8.43 21.65 -2.34
C ALA A 89 9.87 21.80 -2.85
#